data_AF-S2E9T6-F1
#
_entry.id   AF-S2E9T6-F1
#
_cell.length_a   1.000
_cell.length_b   1.000
_cell.length_c   1.000
_cell.angle_alpha   90.00
_cell.angle_beta   90.00
_cell.angle_gamma   90.00
#
_symmetry.space_group_name_H-M   'P 1'
#
loop_
_entity.id
_entity.type
_entity.pdbx_description
1 polymer ?
#
loop_
_entity_poly.entity_id
_entity_poly.type
_entity_poly.pdbx_seq_one_letter_code
_entity_poly.pdbx_strand_id
1 'polypeptide(L)'
;MSNLKIILLVIIPLALIPTGIAFGNHIFSGDAFAQYLDIAQLSAEKYTLQVGDKSYDIYYGYHGSFEVDVNKPSEDLPQLSAININTEKKSLEITMESVPSDSVLWLRLPLEVISAEDAQYKLFIDGKETLYDTTKFPQDYALGMIIPKDTKHIEIIGT
;
A
#
# COMPACT_ATOMS: atom_id res chain seq x y z
N MET A 1 -61.19 57.13 -8.53
CA MET A 1 -60.34 56.69 -7.40
C MET A 1 -60.86 55.32 -6.98
N SER A 2 -60.26 54.26 -7.55
CA SER A 2 -59.18 53.46 -6.95
C SER A 2 -59.77 52.36 -6.05
N ASN A 3 -59.95 51.15 -6.60
CA ASN A 3 -59.08 49.97 -6.41
C ASN A 3 -59.36 49.33 -5.04
N LEU A 4 -59.58 48.04 -4.83
CA LEU A 4 -59.19 46.81 -5.53
C LEU A 4 -59.98 45.70 -4.80
N LYS A 5 -60.68 44.81 -5.52
CA LYS A 5 -61.24 43.59 -4.91
C LYS A 5 -60.06 42.68 -4.56
N ILE A 6 -59.72 42.53 -3.28
CA ILE A 6 -58.74 41.54 -2.83
C ILE A 6 -59.43 40.18 -2.87
N ILE A 7 -59.17 39.43 -3.95
CA ILE A 7 -59.38 37.98 -3.98
C ILE A 7 -58.23 37.40 -3.16
N LEU A 8 -58.54 36.89 -1.97
CA LEU A 8 -57.58 36.17 -1.14
C LEU A 8 -57.37 34.79 -1.78
N LEU A 9 -56.41 34.70 -2.71
CA LEU A 9 -55.93 33.43 -3.24
C LEU A 9 -55.12 32.76 -2.12
N VAL A 10 -55.71 31.76 -1.45
CA VAL A 10 -55.00 30.92 -0.48
C VAL A 10 -54.01 30.06 -1.26
N ILE A 11 -52.79 30.56 -1.45
CA ILE A 11 -51.65 29.75 -1.88
C ILE A 11 -51.23 28.95 -0.64
N ILE A 12 -51.69 27.70 -0.56
CA ILE A 12 -51.13 26.73 0.38
C ILE A 12 -49.74 26.38 -0.17
N PRO A 13 -48.61 26.69 0.51
CA PRO A 13 -47.37 26.03 0.18
C PRO A 13 -47.55 24.58 0.60
N LEU A 14 -47.75 23.70 -0.38
CA LEU A 14 -47.69 22.27 -0.18
C LEU A 14 -46.29 21.99 0.41
N ALA A 15 -46.24 21.70 1.70
CA ALA A 15 -45.02 21.30 2.37
C ALA A 15 -44.48 20.08 1.61
N LEU A 16 -43.39 20.28 0.86
CA LEU A 16 -42.56 19.20 0.37
C LEU A 16 -41.93 18.56 1.60
N ILE A 17 -42.68 17.63 2.22
CA ILE A 17 -42.10 16.67 3.13
C ILE A 17 -41.08 15.90 2.29
N PRO A 18 -39.78 15.86 2.65
CA PRO A 18 -38.86 14.97 1.98
C PRO A 18 -39.25 13.54 2.36
N THR A 19 -40.19 12.94 1.63
CA THR A 19 -40.53 11.51 1.74
C THR A 19 -39.54 10.68 0.93
N GLY A 20 -38.27 10.91 1.17
CA GLY A 20 -37.18 10.19 0.54
C GLY A 20 -35.99 10.21 1.48
N ILE A 21 -35.91 9.20 2.34
CA ILE A 21 -34.60 8.79 2.81
C ILE A 21 -33.92 8.26 1.55
N ALA A 22 -33.03 9.06 0.97
CA ALA A 22 -32.10 8.58 -0.03
C ALA A 22 -31.13 7.64 0.71
N PHE A 23 -31.56 6.40 0.93
CA PHE A 23 -30.62 5.32 1.12
C PHE A 23 -29.88 5.20 -0.20
N GLY A 24 -28.61 5.61 -0.20
CA GLY A 24 -27.65 5.09 -1.17
C GLY A 24 -27.55 3.59 -0.94
N ASN A 25 -28.55 2.84 -1.42
CA ASN A 25 -28.44 1.41 -1.58
C ASN A 25 -27.39 1.21 -2.67
N HIS A 26 -26.14 1.11 -2.27
CA HIS A 26 -25.15 0.44 -3.09
C HIS A 26 -25.65 -0.99 -3.27
N ILE A 27 -26.22 -1.27 -4.43
CA ILE A 27 -26.49 -2.63 -4.90
C ILE A 27 -25.10 -3.24 -5.19
N PHE A 28 -24.45 -3.73 -4.13
CA PHE A 28 -23.42 -4.76 -4.25
C PHE A 28 -24.00 -6.02 -3.59
N SER A 29 -24.96 -6.62 -4.27
CA SER A 29 -25.44 -7.97 -3.97
C SER A 29 -24.70 -8.94 -4.87
N GLY A 30 -23.53 -9.34 -4.39
CA GLY A 30 -22.62 -10.28 -5.00
C GLY A 30 -21.31 -10.17 -4.24
N ASP A 31 -20.65 -11.29 -3.97
CA ASP A 31 -19.28 -11.34 -3.48
C ASP A 31 -18.35 -10.75 -4.55
N ALA A 32 -18.44 -9.44 -4.76
CA ALA A 32 -17.51 -8.68 -5.52
C ALA A 32 -16.27 -8.59 -4.64
N PHE A 33 -15.35 -9.53 -4.86
CA PHE A 33 -13.93 -9.30 -4.58
C PHE A 33 -13.49 -8.13 -5.46
N ALA A 34 -13.92 -6.91 -5.11
CA ALA A 34 -13.17 -5.73 -5.45
C ALA A 34 -11.87 -5.87 -4.64
N GLN A 35 -10.91 -6.62 -5.19
CA GLN A 35 -9.52 -6.43 -4.82
C GLN A 35 -9.33 -4.92 -4.84
N TYR A 36 -9.05 -4.34 -3.67
CA TYR A 36 -8.76 -2.92 -3.59
C TYR A 36 -7.69 -2.67 -4.64
N LEU A 37 -7.97 -1.81 -5.63
CA LEU A 37 -6.96 -1.44 -6.61
C LEU A 37 -5.88 -0.70 -5.85
N ASP A 38 -4.88 -1.44 -5.38
CA ASP A 38 -3.71 -0.86 -4.77
C ASP A 38 -2.82 -0.36 -5.90
N ILE A 39 -2.98 0.92 -6.22
CA ILE A 39 -2.21 1.59 -7.26
C ILE A 39 -0.71 1.43 -6.97
N ALA A 40 -0.30 1.42 -5.69
CA ALA A 40 1.10 1.19 -5.33
C ALA A 40 1.59 -0.19 -5.81
N GLN A 41 0.79 -1.24 -5.63
CA GLN A 41 1.10 -2.59 -6.14
C GLN A 41 1.11 -2.66 -7.69
N LEU A 42 0.19 -1.96 -8.35
CA LEU A 42 0.11 -1.94 -9.83
C LEU A 42 1.29 -1.23 -10.48
N SER A 43 1.83 -0.21 -9.82
CA SER A 43 3.02 0.53 -10.27
C SER A 43 4.33 -0.01 -9.71
N ALA A 44 4.28 -1.11 -8.94
CA ALA A 44 5.45 -1.63 -8.24
C ALA A 44 6.36 -2.42 -9.17
N GLU A 45 7.63 -2.48 -8.78
CA GLU A 45 8.49 -3.57 -9.21
C GLU A 45 8.05 -4.87 -8.54
N LYS A 46 8.39 -6.01 -9.16
CA LYS A 46 7.97 -7.33 -8.70
C LYS A 46 9.13 -8.31 -8.67
N TYR A 47 9.32 -8.97 -7.53
CA TYR A 47 10.24 -10.09 -7.37
C TYR A 47 9.44 -11.37 -7.09
N THR A 48 9.65 -12.40 -7.91
CA THR A 48 8.98 -13.69 -7.70
C THR A 48 9.86 -14.60 -6.84
N LEU A 49 9.44 -14.79 -5.59
CA LEU A 49 10.11 -15.60 -4.58
C LEU A 49 9.58 -17.03 -4.59
N GLN A 50 10.49 -18.01 -4.67
CA GLN A 50 10.15 -19.44 -4.55
C GLN A 50 10.33 -19.92 -3.12
N VAL A 51 9.31 -20.58 -2.57
CA VAL A 51 9.31 -21.16 -1.23
C VAL A 51 8.75 -22.58 -1.31
N GLY A 52 9.66 -23.56 -1.34
CA GLY A 52 9.29 -24.93 -1.68
C GLY A 52 8.71 -25.00 -3.09
N ASP A 53 7.51 -25.56 -3.23
CA ASP A 53 6.79 -25.68 -4.51
C ASP A 53 5.85 -24.49 -4.80
N LYS A 54 5.86 -23.46 -3.94
CA LYS A 54 5.00 -22.29 -4.06
C LYS A 54 5.79 -21.06 -4.50
N SER A 55 5.12 -20.24 -5.30
CA SER A 55 5.64 -18.97 -5.80
C SER A 55 4.86 -17.82 -5.17
N TYR A 56 5.58 -16.83 -4.66
CA TYR A 56 5.02 -15.63 -4.05
C TYR A 56 5.55 -14.40 -4.77
N ASP A 57 4.68 -13.45 -5.12
CA ASP A 57 5.09 -12.18 -5.68
C ASP A 57 5.32 -11.17 -4.53
N ILE A 58 6.55 -10.67 -4.45
CA ILE A 58 6.95 -9.58 -3.55
C ILE A 58 6.96 -8.30 -4.37
N TYR A 59 6.04 -7.40 -4.08
CA TYR A 59 5.97 -6.10 -4.73
C TYR A 59 6.80 -5.10 -3.95
N TYR A 60 7.57 -4.26 -4.65
CA TYR A 60 8.45 -3.30 -4.01
C TYR A 60 8.62 -2.03 -4.84
N GLY A 61 9.17 -0.99 -4.21
CA GLY A 61 9.48 0.26 -4.90
C GLY A 61 10.40 1.17 -4.09
N TYR A 62 10.93 2.19 -4.76
CA TYR A 62 11.94 3.11 -4.20
C TYR A 62 11.45 4.54 -3.98
N HIS A 63 10.19 4.78 -4.29
CA HIS A 63 9.54 6.08 -4.20
C HIS A 63 8.23 5.92 -3.44
N GLY A 64 7.86 6.96 -2.67
CA GLY A 64 6.51 7.08 -2.13
C GLY A 64 5.48 7.20 -3.25
N SER A 65 4.19 7.06 -2.93
CA SER A 65 3.08 7.02 -3.89
C SER A 65 2.98 8.23 -4.83
N PHE A 66 3.68 9.33 -4.53
CA PHE A 66 3.69 10.57 -5.33
C PHE A 66 5.09 11.08 -5.69
N GLU A 67 6.16 10.38 -5.32
CA GLU A 67 7.55 10.82 -5.54
C GLU A 67 8.18 10.16 -6.77
N VAL A 68 7.40 10.00 -7.84
CA VAL A 68 7.90 9.47 -9.11
C VAL A 68 8.40 10.63 -9.96
N ASP A 69 9.71 10.88 -9.95
CA ASP A 69 10.32 11.68 -11.00
C ASP A 69 10.52 10.79 -12.24
N VAL A 70 9.58 10.91 -13.18
CA VAL A 70 9.60 10.15 -14.44
C VAL A 70 10.80 10.49 -15.35
N ASN A 71 11.54 11.56 -15.03
CA ASN A 71 12.74 11.94 -15.77
C ASN A 71 14.02 11.43 -15.12
N LYS A 72 13.94 10.87 -13.90
CA LYS A 72 15.10 10.30 -13.22
C LYS A 72 15.53 9.03 -13.97
N PRO A 73 16.78 8.96 -14.46
CA PRO A 73 17.30 7.75 -15.09
C PRO A 73 17.14 6.55 -14.16
N SER A 74 16.80 5.38 -14.71
CA SER A 74 16.69 4.14 -13.92
C SER A 74 18.01 3.73 -13.26
N GLU A 75 19.14 4.20 -13.80
CA GLU A 75 20.49 4.03 -13.25
C GLU A 75 20.70 4.77 -11.92
N ASP A 76 19.87 5.78 -11.64
CA ASP A 76 19.90 6.56 -10.39
C ASP A 76 18.93 6.02 -9.33
N LEU A 77 18.25 4.91 -9.60
CA LEU A 77 17.41 4.20 -8.65
C LEU A 77 18.17 3.00 -8.06
N PRO A 78 17.88 2.61 -6.81
CA PRO A 78 18.41 1.38 -6.27
C PRO A 78 17.99 0.17 -7.10
N GLN A 79 18.83 -0.87 -7.11
CA GLN A 79 18.58 -2.12 -7.83
C GLN A 79 18.70 -3.29 -6.87
N LEU A 80 17.62 -4.04 -6.76
CA LEU A 80 17.54 -5.27 -5.98
C LEU A 80 17.99 -6.42 -6.88
N SER A 81 18.93 -7.24 -6.40
CA SER A 81 19.40 -8.41 -7.15
C SER A 81 18.67 -9.69 -6.75
N ALA A 82 18.45 -9.89 -5.44
CA ALA A 82 17.85 -11.12 -4.95
C ALA A 82 17.08 -10.92 -3.65
N ILE A 83 16.06 -11.76 -3.46
CA ILE A 83 15.37 -11.97 -2.20
C ILE A 83 15.43 -13.46 -1.89
N ASN A 84 15.90 -13.81 -0.69
CA ASN A 84 16.02 -15.18 -0.20
C ASN A 84 15.31 -15.32 1.15
N ILE A 85 14.86 -16.54 1.46
CA ILE A 85 14.36 -16.87 2.79
C ILE A 85 15.40 -17.67 3.55
N ASN A 86 15.67 -17.24 4.78
CA ASN A 86 16.41 -18.01 5.76
C ASN A 86 15.43 -18.61 6.76
N THR A 87 15.12 -19.91 6.58
CA THR A 87 14.14 -20.60 7.42
C THR A 87 14.64 -20.84 8.84
N GLU A 88 15.95 -20.97 9.05
CA GLU A 88 16.53 -21.16 10.38
C GLU A 88 16.40 -19.90 11.24
N LYS A 89 16.62 -18.72 10.63
CA LYS A 89 16.48 -17.43 11.29
C LYS A 89 15.07 -16.85 11.23
N LYS A 90 14.17 -17.46 10.45
CA LYS A 90 12.86 -16.91 10.08
C LYS A 90 12.97 -15.49 9.49
N SER A 91 13.94 -15.30 8.60
CA SER A 91 14.22 -14.00 8.01
C SER A 91 14.11 -14.00 6.49
N LEU A 92 13.79 -12.82 5.94
CA LEU A 92 13.87 -12.49 4.53
C LEU A 92 15.16 -11.69 4.32
N GLU A 93 16.04 -12.19 3.47
CA GLU A 93 17.33 -11.60 3.16
C GLU A 93 17.29 -11.00 1.74
N ILE A 94 17.49 -9.69 1.64
CA ILE A 94 17.49 -8.94 0.38
C ILE A 94 18.92 -8.53 0.07
N THR A 95 19.36 -8.80 -1.16
CA THR A 95 20.65 -8.34 -1.67
C THR A 95 20.43 -7.24 -2.69
N MET A 96 21.16 -6.13 -2.52
CA MET A 96 21.15 -5.00 -3.42
C MET A 96 22.32 -5.11 -4.39
N GLU A 97 22.06 -4.94 -5.68
CA GLU A 97 23.11 -4.76 -6.70
C GLU A 97 23.76 -3.39 -6.55
N SER A 98 22.93 -2.33 -6.50
CA SER A 98 23.38 -0.95 -6.37
C SER A 98 22.37 -0.10 -5.58
N VAL A 99 22.89 0.88 -4.83
CA VAL A 99 22.09 1.89 -4.12
C VAL A 99 22.83 3.23 -4.29
N PRO A 100 22.55 4.01 -5.35
CA PRO A 100 23.38 5.15 -5.75
C PRO A 100 23.26 6.36 -4.80
N SER A 101 22.15 6.47 -4.07
CA SER A 101 21.88 7.48 -3.06
C SER A 101 21.00 6.92 -1.94
N ASP A 102 20.99 7.60 -0.78
CA ASP A 102 19.99 7.35 0.26
C ASP A 102 18.59 7.38 -0.37
N SER A 103 17.81 6.33 -0.11
CA SER A 103 16.53 6.12 -0.78
C SER A 103 15.51 5.50 0.17
N VAL A 104 14.23 5.67 -0.12
CA VAL A 104 13.18 4.86 0.50
C VAL A 104 13.17 3.51 -0.20
N LEU A 105 12.94 2.43 0.54
CA LEU A 105 12.54 1.13 0.02
C LEU A 105 11.25 0.72 0.73
N TRP A 106 10.25 0.32 -0.03
CA TRP A 106 9.08 -0.35 0.54
C TRP A 106 8.85 -1.72 -0.10
N LEU A 107 8.34 -2.66 0.68
CA LEU A 107 8.07 -4.04 0.28
C LEU A 107 6.67 -4.46 0.76
N ARG A 108 5.95 -5.21 -0.07
CA ARG A 108 4.75 -5.97 0.28
C ARG A 108 5.15 -7.37 0.70
N LEU A 109 4.97 -7.67 1.99
CA LEU A 109 5.33 -8.96 2.58
C LEU A 109 4.07 -9.80 2.80
N PRO A 110 3.87 -10.87 2.00
CA PRO A 110 2.78 -11.81 2.22
C PRO A 110 2.92 -12.50 3.58
N LEU A 111 1.81 -12.62 4.32
CA LEU A 111 1.82 -13.24 5.66
C LEU A 111 2.28 -14.70 5.66
N GLU A 112 2.07 -15.42 4.55
CA GLU A 112 2.53 -16.80 4.38
C GLU A 112 4.05 -16.91 4.21
N VAL A 113 4.71 -15.83 3.77
CA VAL A 113 6.16 -15.79 3.54
C VAL A 113 6.88 -15.40 4.81
N ILE A 114 6.45 -14.29 5.42
CA ILE A 114 7.05 -13.77 6.64
C ILE A 114 5.98 -13.04 7.46
N SER A 115 5.80 -13.50 8.69
CA SER A 115 4.90 -12.92 9.66
C SER A 115 5.66 -12.54 10.92
N ALA A 116 5.10 -11.60 11.67
CA ALA A 116 5.58 -11.24 12.99
C ALA A 116 4.37 -11.06 13.90
N GLU A 117 4.50 -11.54 15.14
CA GLU A 117 3.59 -11.23 16.24
C GLU A 117 3.40 -9.71 16.34
N ASP A 118 2.14 -9.28 16.35
CA ASP A 118 1.73 -7.87 16.36
C ASP A 118 2.39 -6.99 15.28
N ALA A 119 2.82 -7.58 14.16
CA ALA A 119 3.55 -6.91 13.08
C ALA A 119 4.90 -6.30 13.50
N GLN A 120 5.53 -6.83 14.56
CA GLN A 120 6.82 -6.34 15.05
C GLN A 120 7.98 -7.11 14.43
N TYR A 121 8.49 -6.60 13.33
CA TYR A 121 9.66 -7.11 12.64
C TYR A 121 10.94 -6.56 13.27
N LYS A 122 12.07 -7.24 13.08
CA LYS A 122 13.40 -6.63 13.25
C LYS A 122 14.03 -6.41 11.89
N LEU A 123 14.49 -5.20 11.63
CA LEU A 123 15.07 -4.82 10.36
C LEU A 123 16.55 -4.48 10.56
N PHE A 124 17.40 -5.07 9.73
CA PHE A 124 18.84 -4.79 9.72
C PHE A 124 19.28 -4.36 8.32
N ILE A 125 20.09 -3.30 8.25
CA ILE A 125 20.76 -2.86 7.02
C ILE A 125 22.26 -3.00 7.24
N ASP A 126 22.91 -3.80 6.39
CA ASP A 126 24.32 -4.18 6.50
C ASP A 126 24.70 -4.61 7.94
N GLY A 127 23.82 -5.37 8.58
CA GLY A 127 23.98 -5.89 9.94
C GLY A 127 23.69 -4.91 11.08
N LYS A 128 23.25 -3.68 10.79
CA LYS A 128 22.86 -2.68 11.79
C LYS A 128 21.34 -2.58 11.89
N GLU A 129 20.81 -2.71 13.10
CA GLU A 129 19.38 -2.57 13.36
C GLU A 129 18.90 -1.16 12.99
N THR A 130 17.74 -1.07 12.35
CA THR A 130 17.14 0.18 11.88
C THR A 130 15.63 0.19 12.09
N LEU A 131 15.02 1.35 11.89
CA LEU A 131 13.59 1.58 12.02
C LEU A 131 12.88 1.39 10.67
N TYR A 132 11.58 1.15 10.75
CA TYR A 132 10.70 0.99 9.61
C TYR A 132 9.32 1.58 9.93
N ASP A 133 8.54 1.82 8.88
CA ASP A 133 7.10 2.05 8.96
C ASP A 133 6.34 0.79 8.49
N THR A 134 5.16 0.56 9.05
CA THR A 134 4.32 -0.61 8.72
C THR A 134 2.89 -0.22 8.46
N THR A 135 2.33 -0.75 7.38
CA THR A 135 0.90 -0.65 7.10
C THR A 135 0.28 -2.04 6.92
N LYS A 136 -0.85 -2.29 7.59
CA LYS A 136 -1.59 -3.56 7.49
C LYS A 136 -2.50 -3.58 6.27
N PHE A 137 -2.47 -4.69 5.54
CA PHE A 137 -3.44 -5.03 4.50
C PHE A 137 -4.07 -6.40 4.78
N PRO A 138 -5.16 -6.78 4.09
CA PRO A 138 -5.87 -8.03 4.41
C PRO A 138 -4.97 -9.28 4.38
N GLN A 139 -4.03 -9.38 3.44
CA GLN A 139 -3.20 -10.58 3.22
C GLN A 139 -1.68 -10.33 3.33
N ASP A 140 -1.27 -9.10 3.61
CA ASP A 140 0.13 -8.70 3.67
C ASP A 140 0.36 -7.54 4.67
N TYR A 141 1.64 -7.25 4.91
CA TYR A 141 2.09 -5.99 5.48
C TYR A 141 2.95 -5.27 4.45
N ALA A 142 2.78 -3.95 4.34
CA ALA A 142 3.76 -3.10 3.69
C ALA A 142 4.78 -2.66 4.75
N LEU A 143 6.07 -2.87 4.48
CA LEU A 143 7.17 -2.29 5.26
C LEU A 143 7.86 -1.22 4.43
N GLY A 144 8.00 -0.02 4.98
CA GLY A 144 8.79 1.07 4.41
C GLY A 144 10.02 1.36 5.26
N MET A 145 11.18 1.58 4.64
CA MET A 145 12.44 1.85 5.32
C MET A 145 13.31 2.81 4.52
N ILE A 146 14.29 3.43 5.18
CA ILE A 146 15.34 4.19 4.49
C ILE A 146 16.56 3.29 4.31
N ILE A 147 17.02 3.16 3.08
CA ILE A 147 18.27 2.47 2.72
C ILE A 147 19.36 3.50 2.40
N PRO A 148 20.48 3.53 3.15
CA PRO A 148 21.60 4.40 2.83
C PRO A 148 22.25 4.05 1.49
N LYS A 149 22.94 5.02 0.91
CA LYS A 149 23.85 4.80 -0.21
C LYS A 149 24.79 3.62 0.07
N ASP A 150 25.08 2.85 -0.98
CA ASP A 150 25.97 1.70 -0.98
C ASP A 150 25.50 0.50 -0.16
N THR A 151 24.27 0.52 0.37
CA THR A 151 23.64 -0.64 1.05
C THR A 151 23.79 -1.91 0.21
N LYS A 152 24.17 -3.02 0.85
CA LYS A 152 24.35 -4.33 0.19
C LYS A 152 23.36 -5.38 0.65
N HIS A 153 23.07 -5.40 1.95
CA HIS A 153 22.26 -6.44 2.56
C HIS A 153 21.20 -5.85 3.46
N ILE A 154 19.98 -6.36 3.33
CA ILE A 154 18.86 -6.03 4.22
C ILE A 154 18.30 -7.35 4.75
N GLU A 155 18.11 -7.44 6.06
CA GLU A 155 17.52 -8.62 6.71
C GLU A 155 16.27 -8.18 7.47
N ILE A 156 15.14 -8.83 7.16
CA ILE A 156 13.85 -8.64 7.83
C ILE A 156 13.57 -9.92 8.62
N ILE A 157 13.53 -9.84 9.94
CA ILE A 157 13.26 -10.99 10.81
C ILE A 157 11.80 -10.93 11.26
N GLY A 158 11.07 -12.01 10.96
CA GLY A 158 9.74 -12.27 11.50
C GLY A 158 9.80 -12.93 12.88
N THR A 159 8.68 -12.94 13.61
CA THR A 159 8.57 -13.55 14.95
C THR A 159 7.62 -14.74 14.95
#